data_AF-A0A5J6QBC4-F1
#
_entry.id   AF-A0A5J6QBC4-F1
#
_cell.length_a   1.000
_cell.length_b   1.000
_cell.length_c   1.000
_cell.angle_alpha   90.00
_cell.angle_beta   90.00
_cell.angle_gamma   90.00
#
_symmetry.space_group_name_H-M   'P 1'
#
loop_
_entity.id
_entity.type
_entity.pdbx_description
1 polymer ?
#
loop_
_entity_poly.entity_id
_entity_poly.type
_entity_poly.pdbx_seq_one_letter_code
_entity_poly.pdbx_strand_id
1 'polypeptide(L)'
;MQLSFRMPRFQLIAGHSIQSVILSLLTTALIITLAFIPMSASADTLTIDSAINKAGMQRMLSQRITKSYLLIGQDTAADKAQTQLDTSVALFEESLGELERFSPTAEITQSLQDIRSEWNTFRQTAISKPEQSQALSVIEDSSRLLELCEKNVQLFEAYSGKEKGELINISGRQRMLSQRIGMLYIAKSWQVSNEQLDKTFAQALNDFDQALNLLLQSPLNSDEINQALNEVKAQWEFSRSGFELGESDRYVPFLIQVTTESILKKMDRITSLYVAVDPS
;
A
#
# COMPACT_ATOMS: atom_id res chain seq x y z
N MET A 1 -71.72 77.06 -16.44
CA MET A 1 -72.79 76.35 -17.18
C MET A 1 -72.36 74.90 -17.29
N GLN A 2 -73.04 73.99 -16.59
CA GLN A 2 -72.74 72.55 -16.64
C GLN A 2 -73.02 71.97 -18.02
N LEU A 3 -72.32 70.90 -18.39
CA LEU A 3 -72.91 69.75 -19.08
C LEU A 3 -71.97 68.53 -18.93
N SER A 4 -72.50 67.51 -18.26
CA SER A 4 -71.98 66.15 -18.10
C SER A 4 -71.85 65.43 -19.44
N PHE A 5 -70.96 64.44 -19.57
CA PHE A 5 -71.31 63.23 -20.32
C PHE A 5 -70.59 61.98 -19.78
N ARG A 6 -71.38 60.90 -19.69
CA ARG A 6 -71.11 59.61 -19.05
C ARG A 6 -70.51 58.64 -20.08
N MET A 7 -69.63 57.75 -19.60
CA MET A 7 -68.90 56.71 -20.36
C MET A 7 -69.79 55.77 -21.18
N PRO A 8 -69.16 54.99 -22.07
CA PRO A 8 -69.22 53.53 -21.91
C PRO A 8 -67.85 52.82 -21.94
N ARG A 9 -67.75 51.74 -21.14
CA ARG A 9 -66.72 50.69 -21.16
C ARG A 9 -66.80 49.86 -22.44
N PHE A 10 -65.68 49.28 -22.91
CA PHE A 10 -65.54 47.89 -23.41
C PHE A 10 -64.02 47.63 -23.66
N GLN A 11 -63.38 46.87 -22.76
CA GLN A 11 -62.81 45.51 -22.93
C GLN A 11 -61.48 45.41 -23.72
N LEU A 12 -60.46 44.94 -22.98
CA LEU A 12 -59.15 44.50 -23.45
C LEU A 12 -59.26 43.28 -24.38
N ILE A 13 -58.46 43.26 -25.45
CA ILE A 13 -57.96 42.02 -26.05
C ILE A 13 -56.45 42.15 -26.31
N ALA A 14 -55.75 41.07 -25.98
CA ALA A 14 -54.32 40.87 -25.84
C ALA A 14 -53.50 41.07 -27.13
N GLY A 15 -52.30 41.64 -26.96
CA GLY A 15 -51.20 41.62 -27.92
C GLY A 15 -49.94 41.00 -27.30
N HIS A 16 -50.06 39.81 -26.71
CA HIS A 16 -48.91 39.00 -26.28
C HIS A 16 -48.51 38.04 -27.41
N SER A 17 -47.75 38.49 -28.40
CA SER A 17 -47.30 37.56 -29.45
C SER A 17 -46.04 37.98 -30.23
N ILE A 18 -45.17 38.84 -29.69
CA ILE A 18 -43.88 39.15 -30.36
C ILE A 18 -42.68 39.11 -29.40
N GLN A 19 -42.86 39.36 -28.09
CA GLN A 19 -41.76 39.28 -27.12
C GLN A 19 -41.38 37.86 -26.66
N SER A 20 -42.26 36.87 -26.81
CA SER A 20 -41.98 35.50 -26.37
C SER A 20 -41.18 34.67 -27.38
N VAL A 21 -41.13 35.06 -28.65
CA VAL A 21 -40.44 34.27 -29.70
C VAL A 21 -38.93 34.59 -29.73
N ILE A 22 -38.53 35.81 -29.37
CA ILE A 22 -37.11 36.21 -29.38
C ILE A 22 -36.35 35.71 -28.13
N LEU A 23 -37.05 35.41 -27.03
CA LEU A 23 -36.43 34.80 -25.84
C LEU A 23 -36.33 33.26 -25.92
N SER A 24 -37.09 32.61 -26.82
CA SER A 24 -37.05 31.16 -27.04
C SER A 24 -36.00 30.70 -28.06
N LEU A 25 -35.36 31.63 -28.79
CA LEU A 25 -34.27 31.32 -29.72
C LEU A 25 -32.86 31.58 -29.12
N LEU A 26 -32.78 32.12 -27.89
CA LEU A 26 -31.54 32.29 -27.14
C LEU A 26 -31.36 31.26 -26.00
N THR A 27 -32.36 30.43 -25.73
CA THR A 27 -32.27 29.30 -24.77
C THR A 27 -32.03 27.95 -25.45
N THR A 28 -32.16 27.86 -26.77
CA THR A 28 -31.81 26.67 -27.57
C THR A 28 -30.34 26.64 -28.01
N ALA A 29 -29.55 27.67 -27.70
CA ALA A 29 -28.12 27.75 -28.00
C ALA A 29 -27.19 27.47 -26.81
N LEU A 30 -27.73 27.18 -25.61
CA LEU A 30 -26.93 26.90 -24.40
C LEU A 30 -26.94 25.42 -23.96
N ILE A 31 -27.67 24.54 -24.65
CA ILE A 31 -27.83 23.13 -24.25
C ILE A 31 -27.05 22.14 -25.15
N ILE A 32 -26.39 22.61 -26.22
CA ILE A 32 -25.69 21.73 -27.18
C ILE A 32 -24.15 21.86 -27.09
N THR A 33 -23.62 22.40 -25.98
CA THR A 33 -22.17 22.46 -25.72
C THR A 33 -21.76 21.79 -24.41
N LEU A 34 -22.54 20.83 -23.89
CA LEU A 34 -21.92 19.69 -23.20
C LEU A 34 -21.57 18.64 -24.26
N ALA A 35 -20.51 18.93 -25.02
CA ALA A 35 -19.74 17.87 -25.63
C ALA A 35 -19.26 16.99 -24.46
N PHE A 36 -19.92 15.84 -24.29
CA PHE A 36 -19.33 14.69 -23.65
C PHE A 36 -18.00 14.44 -24.37
N ILE A 37 -16.92 14.95 -23.81
CA ILE A 37 -15.60 14.40 -24.08
C ILE A 37 -15.65 13.07 -23.33
N PRO A 38 -15.69 11.90 -24.00
CA PRO A 38 -15.37 10.68 -23.31
C PRO A 38 -13.91 10.85 -22.86
N MET A 39 -13.73 11.19 -21.59
CA MET A 39 -12.44 11.01 -20.95
C MET A 39 -12.27 9.50 -20.91
N SER A 40 -11.66 8.96 -21.96
CA SER A 40 -11.06 7.64 -21.93
C SER A 40 -9.96 7.72 -20.89
N ALA A 41 -10.33 7.62 -19.61
CA ALA A 41 -9.42 7.11 -18.62
C ALA A 41 -9.12 5.68 -19.10
N SER A 42 -7.98 5.52 -19.78
CA SER A 42 -7.38 4.21 -19.91
C SER A 42 -7.17 3.75 -18.48
N ALA A 43 -8.06 2.91 -17.97
CA ALA A 43 -7.77 2.14 -16.79
C ALA A 43 -6.57 1.30 -17.18
N ASP A 44 -5.37 1.66 -16.68
CA ASP A 44 -4.18 0.84 -16.86
C ASP A 44 -4.56 -0.55 -16.36
N THR A 45 -4.71 -1.48 -17.29
CA THR A 45 -5.05 -2.85 -16.97
C THR A 45 -3.89 -3.41 -16.17
N LEU A 46 -4.14 -3.78 -14.91
CA LEU A 46 -3.13 -4.33 -14.02
C LEU A 46 -2.43 -5.50 -14.72
N THR A 47 -1.11 -5.39 -14.89
CA THR A 47 -0.30 -6.47 -15.47
C THR A 47 -0.01 -7.53 -14.42
N ILE A 48 0.32 -8.76 -14.86
CA ILE A 48 0.68 -9.83 -13.92
C ILE A 48 1.91 -9.48 -13.07
N ASP A 49 2.93 -8.84 -13.64
CA ASP A 49 4.12 -8.39 -12.91
C ASP A 49 3.77 -7.32 -11.86
N SER A 50 2.87 -6.39 -12.20
CA SER A 50 2.37 -5.40 -11.25
C SER A 50 1.48 -6.03 -10.17
N ALA A 51 0.72 -7.08 -10.50
CA ALA A 51 -0.08 -7.82 -9.53
C ALA A 51 0.82 -8.57 -8.53
N ILE A 52 1.90 -9.24 -8.99
CA ILE A 52 2.92 -9.86 -8.12
C ILE A 52 3.54 -8.80 -7.19
N ASN A 53 3.93 -7.64 -7.73
CA ASN A 53 4.50 -6.57 -6.93
C ASN A 53 3.52 -6.07 -5.85
N LYS A 54 2.24 -5.85 -6.19
CA LYS A 54 1.19 -5.41 -5.26
C LYS A 54 0.87 -6.49 -4.21
N ALA A 55 0.72 -7.75 -4.60
CA ALA A 55 0.55 -8.86 -3.67
C ALA A 55 1.76 -8.96 -2.72
N GLY A 56 2.97 -8.78 -3.25
CA GLY A 56 4.20 -8.73 -2.46
C GLY A 56 4.23 -7.58 -1.45
N MET A 57 3.66 -6.42 -1.81
CA MET A 57 3.55 -5.25 -0.95
C MET A 57 2.64 -5.50 0.27
N GLN A 58 1.58 -6.31 0.12
CA GLN A 58 0.68 -6.68 1.23
C GLN A 58 1.45 -7.32 2.39
N ARG A 59 2.41 -8.22 2.09
CA ARG A 59 3.31 -8.82 3.08
C ARG A 59 4.12 -7.77 3.83
N MET A 60 4.67 -6.78 3.13
CA MET A 60 5.46 -5.72 3.76
C MET A 60 4.60 -4.81 4.62
N LEU A 61 3.42 -4.43 4.11
CA LEU A 61 2.49 -3.53 4.79
C LEU A 61 1.99 -4.12 6.10
N SER A 62 1.68 -5.42 6.17
CA SER A 62 1.30 -6.06 7.44
C SER A 62 2.37 -5.89 8.53
N GLN A 63 3.64 -6.07 8.17
CA GLN A 63 4.76 -5.90 9.09
C GLN A 63 4.98 -4.44 9.47
N ARG A 64 4.84 -3.52 8.51
CA ARG A 64 5.03 -2.07 8.73
C ARG A 64 3.91 -1.47 9.60
N ILE A 65 2.69 -1.94 9.45
CA ILE A 65 1.54 -1.60 10.31
C ILE A 65 1.85 -2.00 11.75
N THR A 66 2.22 -3.26 11.99
CA THR A 66 2.59 -3.74 13.33
C THR A 66 3.77 -2.98 13.91
N LYS A 67 4.82 -2.74 13.12
CA LYS A 67 5.97 -1.93 13.56
C LYS A 67 5.53 -0.54 14.03
N SER A 68 4.64 0.10 13.29
CA SER A 68 4.13 1.43 13.60
C SER A 68 3.29 1.42 14.89
N TYR A 69 2.42 0.43 15.08
CA TYR A 69 1.69 0.21 16.32
C TYR A 69 2.64 0.12 17.53
N LEU A 70 3.71 -0.68 17.43
CA LEU A 70 4.68 -0.86 18.51
C LEU A 70 5.51 0.41 18.80
N LEU A 71 5.81 1.21 17.77
CA LEU A 71 6.51 2.49 17.92
C LEU A 71 5.65 3.54 18.62
N ILE A 72 4.37 3.62 18.27
CA ILE A 72 3.40 4.51 18.92
C ILE A 72 3.25 4.12 20.40
N GLY A 73 3.13 2.82 20.69
CA GLY A 73 3.04 2.33 22.07
C GLY A 73 4.27 2.62 22.94
N GLN A 74 5.44 2.77 22.33
CA GLN A 74 6.69 3.18 22.97
C GLN A 74 6.94 4.69 22.97
N ASP A 75 6.00 5.50 22.46
CA ASP A 75 6.18 6.94 22.23
C ASP A 75 7.45 7.29 21.41
N THR A 76 7.88 6.36 20.54
CA THR A 76 9.09 6.51 19.74
C THR A 76 8.74 7.12 18.39
N ALA A 77 9.01 8.42 18.23
CA ALA A 77 8.64 9.18 17.05
C ALA A 77 7.15 9.01 16.68
N ALA A 78 6.28 9.06 17.70
CA ALA A 78 4.88 8.67 17.61
C ALA A 78 4.11 9.32 16.45
N ASP A 79 4.28 10.63 16.21
CA ASP A 79 3.62 11.33 15.09
C ASP A 79 3.99 10.75 13.71
N LYS A 80 5.27 10.42 13.53
CA LYS A 80 5.76 9.78 12.29
C LYS A 80 5.23 8.37 12.18
N ALA A 81 5.26 7.60 13.28
CA ALA A 81 4.72 6.26 13.32
C ALA A 81 3.21 6.22 13.04
N GLN A 82 2.44 7.18 13.56
CA GLN A 82 1.01 7.32 13.26
C GLN A 82 0.78 7.58 11.76
N THR A 83 1.52 8.53 11.17
CA THR A 83 1.44 8.79 9.73
C THR A 83 1.76 7.54 8.91
N GLN A 84 2.76 6.77 9.33
CA GLN A 84 3.14 5.51 8.68
C GLN A 84 2.07 4.43 8.84
N LEU A 85 1.44 4.32 10.00
CA LEU A 85 0.33 3.42 10.26
C LEU A 85 -0.83 3.73 9.31
N ASP A 86 -1.30 4.98 9.31
CA ASP A 86 -2.46 5.42 8.51
C ASP A 86 -2.21 5.20 7.02
N THR A 87 -1.03 5.58 6.53
CA THR A 87 -0.64 5.39 5.14
C THR A 87 -0.57 3.91 4.77
N SER A 88 0.00 3.08 5.65
CA SER A 88 0.16 1.64 5.37
C SER A 88 -1.19 0.91 5.37
N VAL A 89 -2.11 1.29 6.25
CA VAL A 89 -3.49 0.76 6.28
C VAL A 89 -4.24 1.14 5.01
N ALA A 90 -4.14 2.40 4.56
CA ALA A 90 -4.78 2.86 3.34
C ALA A 90 -4.24 2.11 2.10
N LEU A 91 -2.92 2.00 1.98
CA LEU A 91 -2.29 1.28 0.87
C LEU A 91 -2.62 -0.22 0.86
N PHE A 92 -2.73 -0.84 2.04
CA PHE A 92 -3.11 -2.25 2.14
C PHE A 92 -4.53 -2.46 1.59
N GLU A 93 -5.48 -1.65 2.08
CA GLU A 93 -6.88 -1.70 1.67
C GLU A 93 -7.06 -1.45 0.17
N GLU A 94 -6.42 -0.41 -0.36
CA GLU A 94 -6.48 -0.03 -1.77
C GLU A 94 -5.96 -1.15 -2.67
N SER A 95 -4.75 -1.64 -2.39
CA SER A 95 -4.14 -2.66 -3.25
C SER A 95 -4.81 -4.03 -3.10
N LEU A 96 -5.40 -4.37 -1.95
CA LEU A 96 -6.24 -5.56 -1.82
C LEU A 96 -7.48 -5.48 -2.72
N GLY A 97 -8.15 -4.32 -2.76
CA GLY A 97 -9.30 -4.09 -3.65
C GLY A 97 -8.94 -4.09 -5.14
N GLU A 98 -7.73 -3.69 -5.51
CA GLU A 98 -7.21 -3.86 -6.87
C GLU A 98 -6.95 -5.33 -7.23
N LEU A 99 -6.32 -6.09 -6.33
CA LEU A 99 -6.06 -7.52 -6.53
C LEU A 99 -7.34 -8.33 -6.61
N GLU A 100 -8.36 -8.01 -5.82
CA GLU A 100 -9.69 -8.65 -5.88
C GLU A 100 -10.40 -8.41 -7.23
N ARG A 101 -10.11 -7.29 -7.91
CA ARG A 101 -10.59 -7.03 -9.28
C ARG A 101 -9.74 -7.74 -10.35
N PHE A 102 -8.55 -8.20 -9.99
CA PHE A 102 -7.60 -8.91 -10.84
C PHE A 102 -7.29 -10.30 -10.27
N SER A 103 -8.29 -11.19 -10.29
CA SER A 103 -8.18 -12.55 -9.74
C SER A 103 -8.29 -13.60 -10.87
N PRO A 104 -7.20 -13.91 -11.57
CA PRO A 104 -7.25 -14.68 -12.82
C PRO A 104 -7.60 -16.17 -12.64
N THR A 105 -7.55 -16.69 -11.41
CA THR A 105 -7.95 -18.07 -11.09
C THR A 105 -8.85 -18.13 -9.87
N ALA A 106 -9.58 -19.24 -9.71
CA ALA A 106 -10.43 -19.48 -8.55
C ALA A 106 -9.60 -19.57 -7.25
N GLU A 107 -8.40 -20.16 -7.32
CA GLU A 107 -7.48 -20.28 -6.19
C GLU A 107 -6.97 -18.92 -5.71
N ILE A 108 -6.60 -18.03 -6.65
CA ILE A 108 -6.21 -16.66 -6.33
C ILE A 108 -7.40 -15.90 -5.72
N THR A 109 -8.59 -16.07 -6.29
CA THR A 109 -9.83 -15.45 -5.76
C THR A 109 -10.09 -15.88 -4.33
N GLN A 110 -10.03 -17.19 -4.04
CA GLN A 110 -10.21 -17.71 -2.68
C GLN A 110 -9.12 -17.20 -1.73
N SER A 111 -7.86 -17.20 -2.17
CA SER A 111 -6.76 -16.69 -1.35
C SER A 111 -6.92 -15.21 -0.99
N LEU A 112 -7.47 -14.39 -1.88
CA LEU A 112 -7.75 -12.97 -1.61
C LEU A 112 -8.92 -12.80 -0.63
N GLN A 113 -9.93 -13.66 -0.68
CA GLN A 113 -11.03 -13.68 0.31
C GLN A 113 -10.51 -14.05 1.71
N ASP A 114 -9.61 -15.02 1.80
CA ASP A 114 -8.97 -15.40 3.06
C ASP A 114 -8.16 -14.23 3.64
N ILE A 115 -7.36 -13.54 2.79
CA ILE A 115 -6.63 -12.32 3.16
C ILE A 115 -7.58 -11.23 3.65
N ARG A 116 -8.69 -10.98 2.93
CA ARG A 116 -9.69 -9.98 3.29
C ARG A 116 -10.28 -10.23 4.67
N SER A 117 -10.59 -11.49 4.99
CA SER A 117 -11.12 -11.88 6.28
C SER A 117 -10.12 -11.63 7.41
N GLU A 118 -8.86 -12.09 7.26
CA GLU A 118 -7.83 -11.88 8.28
C GLU A 118 -7.45 -10.40 8.42
N TRP A 119 -7.38 -9.66 7.30
CA TRP A 119 -7.13 -8.22 7.28
C TRP A 119 -8.17 -7.44 8.07
N ASN A 120 -9.45 -7.75 7.90
CA ASN A 120 -10.52 -7.08 8.64
C ASN A 120 -10.37 -7.27 10.16
N THR A 121 -9.94 -8.46 10.60
CA THR A 121 -9.66 -8.73 12.02
C THR A 121 -8.42 -7.97 12.49
N PHE A 122 -7.29 -8.15 11.80
CA PHE A 122 -6.02 -7.53 12.15
C PHE A 122 -6.10 -6.00 12.18
N ARG A 123 -6.77 -5.40 11.19
CA ARG A 123 -6.91 -3.94 11.07
C ARG A 123 -7.58 -3.32 12.29
N GLN A 124 -8.61 -3.97 12.86
CA GLN A 124 -9.32 -3.42 14.02
C GLN A 124 -8.39 -3.27 15.23
N THR A 125 -7.58 -4.29 15.49
CA THR A 125 -6.61 -4.27 16.59
C THR A 125 -5.46 -3.31 16.28
N ALA A 126 -4.95 -3.32 15.05
CA ALA A 126 -3.78 -2.52 14.65
C ALA A 126 -4.01 -0.99 14.65
N ILE A 127 -5.26 -0.54 14.46
CA ILE A 127 -5.62 0.90 14.53
C ILE A 127 -6.15 1.34 15.90
N SER A 128 -6.32 0.39 16.82
CA SER A 128 -6.70 0.70 18.20
C SER A 128 -5.56 1.38 18.95
N LYS A 129 -5.85 1.96 20.12
CA LYS A 129 -4.82 2.57 20.95
C LYS A 129 -3.77 1.51 21.33
N PRO A 130 -2.48 1.73 21.06
CA PRO A 130 -1.47 0.73 21.37
C PRO A 130 -1.29 0.48 22.86
N GLU A 131 -1.34 -0.80 23.23
CA GLU A 131 -1.08 -1.30 24.57
C GLU A 131 -0.07 -2.45 24.52
N GLN A 132 0.90 -2.43 25.44
CA GLN A 132 1.98 -3.44 25.52
C GLN A 132 1.40 -4.85 25.76
N SER A 133 0.33 -4.94 26.56
CA SER A 133 -0.38 -6.19 26.85
C SER A 133 -1.01 -6.84 25.61
N GLN A 134 -1.33 -6.04 24.58
CA GLN A 134 -1.91 -6.50 23.31
C GLN A 134 -0.85 -6.70 22.22
N ALA A 135 0.39 -6.25 22.43
CA ALA A 135 1.43 -6.24 21.42
C ALA A 135 1.71 -7.64 20.84
N LEU A 136 1.73 -8.67 21.68
CA LEU A 136 1.94 -10.04 21.22
C LEU A 136 0.81 -10.50 20.28
N SER A 137 -0.45 -10.27 20.65
CA SER A 137 -1.60 -10.61 19.81
C SER A 137 -1.52 -9.91 18.44
N VAL A 138 -1.18 -8.62 18.41
CA VAL A 138 -1.04 -7.87 17.15
C VAL A 138 0.08 -8.43 16.27
N ILE A 139 1.18 -8.91 16.87
CA ILE A 139 2.29 -9.55 16.14
C ILE A 139 1.88 -10.93 15.59
N GLU A 140 1.12 -11.70 16.36
CA GLU A 140 0.60 -13.01 15.94
C GLU A 140 -0.42 -12.86 14.81
N ASP A 141 -1.35 -11.90 14.91
CA ASP A 141 -2.33 -11.57 13.87
C ASP A 141 -1.64 -11.14 12.57
N SER A 142 -0.64 -10.26 12.68
CA SER A 142 0.19 -9.83 11.55
C SER A 142 0.97 -10.99 10.91
N SER A 143 1.40 -11.97 11.70
CA SER A 143 2.11 -13.15 11.20
C SER A 143 1.19 -14.09 10.44
N ARG A 144 -0.04 -14.31 10.91
CA ARG A 144 -1.06 -15.07 10.15
C ARG A 144 -1.41 -14.38 8.84
N LEU A 145 -1.61 -13.06 8.88
CA LEU A 145 -1.87 -12.28 7.66
C LEU A 145 -0.69 -12.34 6.68
N LEU A 146 0.54 -12.29 7.18
CA LEU A 146 1.75 -12.45 6.37
C LEU A 146 1.78 -13.80 5.64
N GLU A 147 1.45 -14.89 6.31
CA GLU A 147 1.42 -16.24 5.72
C GLU A 147 0.38 -16.34 4.59
N LEU A 148 -0.81 -15.76 4.78
CA LEU A 148 -1.83 -15.70 3.73
C LEU A 148 -1.36 -14.88 2.52
N CYS A 149 -0.72 -13.73 2.76
CA CYS A 149 -0.15 -12.89 1.72
C CYS A 149 0.99 -13.60 0.97
N GLU A 150 1.84 -14.36 1.66
CA GLU A 150 2.91 -15.17 1.07
C GLU A 150 2.34 -16.22 0.11
N LYS A 151 1.32 -16.97 0.56
CA LYS A 151 0.63 -17.94 -0.28
C LYS A 151 0.03 -17.28 -1.53
N ASN A 152 -0.55 -16.10 -1.40
CA ASN A 152 -1.15 -15.39 -2.52
C ASN A 152 -0.12 -14.96 -3.57
N VAL A 153 1.04 -14.44 -3.13
CA VAL A 153 2.15 -14.10 -4.04
C VAL A 153 2.62 -15.31 -4.81
N GLN A 154 2.80 -16.45 -4.14
CA GLN A 154 3.21 -17.70 -4.78
C GLN A 154 2.20 -18.18 -5.85
N LEU A 155 0.91 -17.97 -5.61
CA LEU A 155 -0.13 -18.27 -6.62
C LEU A 155 -0.03 -17.35 -7.84
N PHE A 156 0.20 -16.04 -7.63
CA PHE A 156 0.42 -15.11 -8.75
C PHE A 156 1.72 -15.41 -9.52
N GLU A 157 2.80 -15.79 -8.84
CA GLU A 157 4.04 -16.22 -9.48
C GLU A 157 3.85 -17.47 -10.33
N ALA A 158 3.20 -18.49 -9.76
CA ALA A 158 2.89 -19.73 -10.48
C ALA A 158 2.03 -19.46 -11.73
N TYR A 159 1.09 -18.51 -11.63
CA TYR A 159 0.30 -18.07 -12.78
C TYR A 159 1.12 -17.31 -13.83
N SER A 160 2.10 -16.50 -13.42
CA SER A 160 2.98 -15.76 -14.34
C SER A 160 3.89 -16.69 -15.15
N GLY A 161 4.41 -17.76 -14.52
CA GLY A 161 5.23 -18.78 -15.19
C GLY A 161 6.59 -18.29 -15.71
N LYS A 162 7.08 -17.15 -15.21
CA LYS A 162 8.29 -16.46 -15.71
C LYS A 162 9.33 -16.24 -14.60
N GLU A 163 10.60 -16.43 -14.93
CA GLU A 163 11.77 -16.15 -14.07
C GLU A 163 11.80 -14.70 -13.54
N LYS A 164 11.31 -13.75 -14.34
CA LYS A 164 11.14 -12.35 -13.92
C LYS A 164 10.23 -12.21 -12.69
N GLY A 165 9.16 -13.00 -12.61
CA GLY A 165 8.23 -12.99 -11.48
C GLY A 165 8.90 -13.39 -10.16
N GLU A 166 9.81 -14.38 -10.23
CA GLU A 166 10.60 -14.84 -9.09
C GLU A 166 11.53 -13.75 -8.56
N LEU A 167 12.23 -13.02 -9.43
CA LEU A 167 13.10 -11.91 -9.00
C LEU A 167 12.30 -10.75 -8.37
N ILE A 168 11.12 -10.42 -8.93
CA ILE A 168 10.21 -9.43 -8.34
C ILE A 168 9.79 -9.88 -6.94
N ASN A 169 9.48 -11.17 -6.76
CA ASN A 169 9.12 -11.70 -5.45
C ASN A 169 10.28 -11.71 -4.46
N ILE A 170 11.47 -12.20 -4.85
CA ILE A 170 12.65 -12.21 -3.98
C ILE A 170 13.00 -10.78 -3.54
N SER A 171 13.01 -9.82 -4.47
CA SER A 171 13.19 -8.39 -4.17
C SER A 171 12.09 -7.85 -3.26
N GLY A 172 10.83 -8.24 -3.53
CA GLY A 172 9.69 -7.90 -2.70
C GLY A 172 9.78 -8.45 -1.27
N ARG A 173 10.29 -9.67 -1.11
CA ARG A 173 10.51 -10.32 0.18
C ARG A 173 11.52 -9.56 1.02
N GLN A 174 12.54 -8.95 0.41
CA GLN A 174 13.49 -8.08 1.12
C GLN A 174 12.83 -6.83 1.71
N ARG A 175 11.85 -6.22 1.00
CA ARG A 175 11.05 -5.12 1.57
C ARG A 175 10.34 -5.59 2.84
N MET A 176 9.65 -6.73 2.78
CA MET A 176 8.96 -7.30 3.94
C MET A 176 9.94 -7.61 5.08
N LEU A 177 11.04 -8.30 4.80
CA LEU A 177 12.03 -8.69 5.80
C LEU A 177 12.62 -7.47 6.52
N SER A 178 12.90 -6.38 5.80
CA SER A 178 13.36 -5.13 6.43
C SER A 178 12.38 -4.62 7.48
N GLN A 179 11.07 -4.73 7.21
CA GLN A 179 10.02 -4.30 8.12
C GLN A 179 9.81 -5.28 9.26
N ARG A 180 9.89 -6.59 8.97
CA ARG A 180 9.78 -7.66 9.97
C ARG A 180 10.93 -7.61 10.98
N ILE A 181 12.15 -7.40 10.52
CA ILE A 181 13.34 -7.21 11.37
C ILE A 181 13.13 -6.00 12.29
N GLY A 182 12.70 -4.86 11.73
CA GLY A 182 12.39 -3.66 12.54
C GLY A 182 11.30 -3.93 13.57
N MET A 183 10.19 -4.54 13.16
CA MET A 183 9.05 -4.88 14.02
C MET A 183 9.47 -5.77 15.19
N LEU A 184 10.23 -6.83 14.94
CA LEU A 184 10.68 -7.76 15.98
C LEU A 184 11.69 -7.13 16.95
N TYR A 185 12.61 -6.31 16.45
CA TYR A 185 13.51 -5.55 17.31
C TYR A 185 12.74 -4.58 18.22
N ILE A 186 11.76 -3.88 17.65
CA ILE A 186 10.93 -2.91 18.38
C ILE A 186 10.01 -3.62 19.39
N ALA A 187 9.54 -4.84 19.09
CA ALA A 187 8.82 -5.67 20.06
C ALA A 187 9.72 -6.05 21.24
N LYS A 188 10.98 -6.42 20.97
CA LYS A 188 11.98 -6.72 21.99
C LYS A 188 12.32 -5.49 22.84
N SER A 189 12.49 -4.31 22.25
CA SER A 189 12.71 -3.07 23.00
C SER A 189 11.52 -2.68 23.87
N TRP A 190 10.31 -3.08 23.46
CA TRP A 190 9.09 -2.94 24.27
C TRP A 190 8.87 -4.10 25.24
N GLN A 191 9.87 -4.96 25.47
CA GLN A 191 9.79 -6.09 26.41
C GLN A 191 8.61 -7.03 26.17
N VAL A 192 8.18 -7.18 24.92
CA VAL A 192 7.16 -8.17 24.54
C VAL A 192 7.78 -9.56 24.72
N SER A 193 7.32 -10.29 25.75
CA SER A 193 7.95 -11.53 26.20
C SER A 193 7.42 -12.74 25.43
N ASN A 194 8.21 -13.27 24.49
CA ASN A 194 7.93 -14.55 23.82
C ASN A 194 9.22 -15.11 23.17
N GLU A 195 9.65 -16.31 23.56
CA GLU A 195 10.87 -16.97 23.05
C GLU A 195 10.86 -17.17 21.53
N GLN A 196 9.67 -17.33 20.94
CA GLN A 196 9.53 -17.50 19.51
C GLN A 196 9.91 -16.23 18.73
N LEU A 197 9.73 -15.04 19.32
CA LEU A 197 10.07 -13.77 18.65
C LEU A 197 11.58 -13.63 18.43
N ASP A 198 12.41 -14.06 19.38
CA ASP A 198 13.88 -14.05 19.23
C ASP A 198 14.32 -15.01 18.11
N LYS A 199 13.73 -16.23 18.05
CA LYS A 199 14.00 -17.20 16.97
C LYS A 199 13.60 -16.64 15.61
N THR A 200 12.42 -16.04 15.53
CA THR A 200 11.91 -15.42 14.30
C THR A 200 12.76 -14.21 13.89
N PHE A 201 13.31 -13.45 14.84
CA PHE A 201 14.20 -12.34 14.55
C PHE A 201 15.52 -12.82 13.93
N ALA A 202 16.17 -13.81 14.55
CA ALA A 202 17.38 -14.41 14.02
C ALA A 202 17.17 -15.02 12.62
N GLN A 203 16.03 -15.68 12.42
CA GLN A 203 15.65 -16.20 11.10
C GLN A 203 15.46 -15.08 10.08
N ALA A 204 14.76 -13.99 10.42
CA ALA A 204 14.53 -12.89 9.49
C ALA A 204 15.84 -12.18 9.07
N LEU A 205 16.83 -12.08 9.97
CA LEU A 205 18.17 -11.59 9.66
C LEU A 205 18.87 -12.47 8.62
N ASN A 206 18.91 -13.78 8.87
CA ASN A 206 19.52 -14.75 7.96
C ASN A 206 18.79 -14.80 6.60
N ASP A 207 17.46 -14.78 6.62
CA ASP A 207 16.65 -14.79 5.40
C ASP A 207 16.88 -13.54 4.54
N PHE A 208 17.14 -12.40 5.18
CA PHE A 208 17.51 -11.17 4.48
C PHE A 208 18.85 -11.35 3.76
N ASP A 209 19.88 -11.84 4.47
CA ASP A 209 21.21 -12.10 3.89
C ASP A 209 21.16 -13.02 2.68
N GLN A 210 20.47 -14.16 2.83
CA GLN A 210 20.43 -15.18 1.79
C GLN A 210 19.77 -14.64 0.53
N ALA A 211 18.62 -14.00 0.64
CA ALA A 211 17.93 -13.45 -0.52
C ALA A 211 18.65 -12.23 -1.12
N LEU A 212 19.32 -11.40 -0.33
CA LEU A 212 20.17 -10.33 -0.88
C LEU A 212 21.34 -10.90 -1.70
N ASN A 213 21.99 -11.96 -1.22
CA ASN A 213 23.06 -12.64 -1.95
C ASN A 213 22.56 -13.27 -3.26
N LEU A 214 21.36 -13.85 -3.27
CA LEU A 214 20.74 -14.36 -4.49
C LEU A 214 20.50 -13.24 -5.52
N LEU A 215 19.93 -12.10 -5.08
CA LEU A 215 19.70 -10.96 -5.97
C LEU A 215 21.00 -10.42 -6.57
N LEU A 216 22.07 -10.32 -5.78
CA LEU A 216 23.39 -9.86 -6.24
C LEU A 216 24.02 -10.76 -7.31
N GLN A 217 23.63 -12.03 -7.37
CA GLN A 217 24.18 -13.02 -8.31
C GLN A 217 23.31 -13.21 -9.55
N SER A 218 22.16 -12.54 -9.64
CA SER A 218 21.23 -12.73 -10.75
C SER A 218 21.83 -12.24 -12.08
N PRO A 219 21.80 -13.06 -13.14
CA PRO A 219 22.27 -12.66 -14.48
C PRO A 219 21.33 -11.64 -15.15
N LEU A 220 20.12 -11.46 -14.63
CA LEU A 220 19.14 -10.49 -15.13
C LEU A 220 19.34 -9.07 -14.57
N ASN A 221 20.37 -8.85 -13.75
CA ASN A 221 20.69 -7.53 -13.22
C ASN A 221 21.29 -6.63 -14.30
N SER A 222 20.71 -5.44 -14.45
CA SER A 222 21.37 -4.31 -15.12
C SER A 222 22.44 -3.68 -14.22
N ASP A 223 23.28 -2.83 -14.79
CA ASP A 223 24.26 -2.03 -14.02
C ASP A 223 23.58 -1.18 -12.93
N GLU A 224 22.39 -0.64 -13.21
CA GLU A 224 21.62 0.13 -12.25
C GLU A 224 21.13 -0.75 -11.08
N ILE A 225 20.63 -1.96 -11.37
CA ILE A 225 20.19 -2.91 -10.34
C ILE A 225 21.39 -3.34 -9.48
N ASN A 226 22.52 -3.65 -10.11
CA ASN A 226 23.75 -4.02 -9.41
C ASN A 226 24.24 -2.90 -8.48
N GLN A 227 24.24 -1.64 -8.95
CA GLN A 227 24.60 -0.51 -8.12
C GLN A 227 23.66 -0.37 -6.91
N ALA A 228 22.34 -0.42 -7.14
CA ALA A 228 21.35 -0.28 -6.08
C ALA A 228 21.43 -1.41 -5.04
N LEU A 229 21.64 -2.66 -5.47
CA LEU A 229 21.83 -3.80 -4.56
C LEU A 229 23.09 -3.66 -3.71
N ASN A 230 24.20 -3.16 -4.30
CA ASN A 230 25.43 -2.93 -3.56
C ASN A 230 25.28 -1.82 -2.49
N GLU A 231 24.49 -0.77 -2.77
CA GLU A 231 24.15 0.22 -1.75
C GLU A 231 23.36 -0.38 -0.59
N VAL A 232 22.39 -1.26 -0.88
CA VAL A 232 21.63 -1.97 0.16
C VAL A 232 22.55 -2.88 0.96
N LYS A 233 23.44 -3.62 0.30
CA LYS A 233 24.43 -4.50 0.95
C LYS A 233 25.31 -3.73 1.94
N ALA A 234 25.91 -2.62 1.51
CA ALA A 234 26.76 -1.82 2.37
C ALA A 234 25.99 -1.26 3.58
N GLN A 235 24.78 -0.75 3.35
CA GLN A 235 23.94 -0.25 4.44
C GLN A 235 23.52 -1.37 5.40
N TRP A 236 23.17 -2.54 4.87
CA TRP A 236 22.77 -3.71 5.64
C TRP A 236 23.89 -4.22 6.53
N GLU A 237 25.10 -4.38 5.99
CA GLU A 237 26.29 -4.80 6.74
C GLU A 237 26.59 -3.85 7.90
N PHE A 238 26.51 -2.54 7.67
CA PHE A 238 26.69 -1.53 8.72
C PHE A 238 25.58 -1.60 9.79
N SER A 239 24.34 -1.84 9.37
CA SER A 239 23.17 -1.88 10.24
C SER A 239 23.12 -3.13 11.12
N ARG A 240 23.68 -4.24 10.63
CA ARG A 240 23.68 -5.54 11.31
C ARG A 240 24.31 -5.49 12.69
N SER A 241 25.48 -4.85 12.80
CA SER A 241 26.13 -4.65 14.09
C SER A 241 25.26 -3.86 15.07
N GLY A 242 24.39 -2.96 14.56
CA GLY A 242 23.43 -2.22 15.38
C GLY A 242 22.28 -3.07 15.93
N PHE A 243 21.85 -4.11 15.19
CA PHE A 243 20.84 -5.06 15.66
C PHE A 243 21.38 -5.97 16.77
N GLU A 244 22.66 -6.35 16.70
CA GLU A 244 23.34 -7.21 17.67
C GLU A 244 23.64 -6.51 19.01
N LEU A 245 23.72 -5.17 19.03
CA LEU A 245 23.91 -4.38 20.27
C LEU A 245 22.74 -4.48 21.27
N GLY A 246 21.57 -4.96 20.82
CA GLY A 246 20.39 -5.21 21.66
C GLY A 246 20.59 -6.29 22.72
N GLU A 247 21.67 -7.07 22.65
CA GLU A 247 22.04 -8.04 23.70
C GLU A 247 22.57 -7.38 24.99
N SER A 248 22.79 -6.06 24.99
CA SER A 248 23.30 -5.29 26.15
C SER A 248 22.22 -4.49 26.90
N ASP A 249 20.93 -4.81 26.71
CA ASP A 249 19.75 -4.07 27.24
C ASP A 249 19.68 -2.58 26.85
N ARG A 250 20.49 -2.14 25.88
CA ARG A 250 20.50 -0.78 25.34
C ARG A 250 19.90 -0.78 23.94
N TYR A 251 18.58 -0.67 23.90
CA TYR A 251 17.82 -0.64 22.65
C TYR A 251 17.86 0.74 21.98
N VAL A 252 17.87 0.75 20.64
CA VAL A 252 17.87 1.97 19.80
C VAL A 252 16.72 1.97 18.79
N PRO A 253 15.45 1.89 19.24
CA PRO A 253 14.29 1.68 18.36
C PRO A 253 14.13 2.77 17.29
N PHE A 254 14.46 4.03 17.60
CA PHE A 254 14.45 5.11 16.61
C PHE A 254 15.45 4.89 15.47
N LEU A 255 16.68 4.47 15.79
CA LEU A 255 17.70 4.18 14.78
C LEU A 255 17.27 3.01 13.90
N ILE A 256 16.75 1.95 14.52
CA ILE A 256 16.23 0.79 13.79
C ILE A 256 15.07 1.18 12.87
N GLN A 257 14.17 2.04 13.33
CA GLN A 257 13.08 2.55 12.51
C GLN A 257 13.61 3.30 11.28
N VAL A 258 14.54 4.24 11.47
CA VAL A 258 15.13 5.02 10.37
C VAL A 258 15.85 4.12 9.36
N THR A 259 16.65 3.17 9.86
CA THR A 259 17.43 2.24 9.04
C THR A 259 16.53 1.33 8.20
N THR A 260 15.54 0.69 8.83
CA THR A 260 14.65 -0.25 8.14
C THR A 260 13.74 0.46 7.13
N GLU A 261 13.32 1.70 7.38
CA GLU A 261 12.60 2.51 6.39
C GLU A 261 13.48 2.93 5.21
N SER A 262 14.77 3.21 5.46
CA SER A 262 15.72 3.52 4.38
C SER A 262 15.95 2.30 3.48
N ILE A 263 16.17 1.12 4.08
CA ILE A 263 16.30 -0.15 3.33
C ILE A 263 15.02 -0.45 2.54
N LEU A 264 13.84 -0.27 3.13
CA LEU A 264 12.56 -0.43 2.44
C LEU A 264 12.48 0.41 1.17
N LYS A 265 12.81 1.70 1.25
CA LYS A 265 12.79 2.60 0.08
C LYS A 265 13.75 2.15 -1.03
N LYS A 266 14.95 1.70 -0.66
CA LYS A 266 15.93 1.19 -1.63
C LYS A 266 15.45 -0.11 -2.28
N MET A 267 14.92 -1.04 -1.48
CA MET A 267 14.38 -2.29 -2.01
C MET A 267 13.13 -2.06 -2.87
N ASP A 268 12.30 -1.07 -2.56
CA ASP A 268 11.15 -0.69 -3.39
C ASP A 268 11.56 -0.14 -4.77
N ARG A 269 12.63 0.68 -4.80
CA ARG A 269 13.26 1.07 -6.07
C ARG A 269 13.76 -0.16 -6.84
N ILE A 270 14.48 -1.06 -6.18
CA ILE A 270 15.02 -2.27 -6.83
C ILE A 270 13.91 -3.17 -7.37
N THR A 271 12.83 -3.37 -6.61
CA THR A 271 11.69 -4.15 -7.11
C THR A 271 11.05 -3.48 -8.32
N SER A 272 10.92 -2.15 -8.32
CA SER A 272 10.41 -1.41 -9.48
C SER A 272 11.31 -1.54 -10.71
N LEU A 273 12.64 -1.57 -10.52
CA LEU A 273 13.58 -1.86 -11.60
C LEU A 273 13.38 -3.26 -12.17
N TYR A 274 13.24 -4.29 -11.32
CA TYR A 274 12.93 -5.66 -11.80
C TYR A 274 11.60 -5.76 -12.55
N VAL A 275 10.56 -5.04 -12.11
CA VAL A 275 9.27 -4.95 -12.83
C VAL A 275 9.48 -4.35 -14.23
N ALA A 276 10.40 -3.40 -14.39
CA ALA A 276 10.70 -2.76 -15.66
C ALA A 276 11.68 -3.53 -16.56
N VAL A 277 12.36 -4.58 -16.06
CA VAL A 277 13.26 -5.41 -16.87
C VAL A 277 12.47 -6.11 -17.98
N ASP A 278 12.94 -5.98 -19.22
CA ASP A 278 12.45 -6.76 -20.36
C ASP A 278 13.28 -8.06 -20.45
N PRO A 279 12.67 -9.25 -20.37
CA PRO A 279 13.39 -10.50 -20.58
C PRO A 279 13.68 -10.64 -22.07
N SER A 280 14.80 -10.07 -22.52
CA SER A 280 15.33 -10.25 -23.89
C SER A 280 15.68 -11.71 -24.16
#